data_AF-A0A452FB50-F1
#
_entry.id   AF-A0A452FB50-F1
#
_cell.length_a   1.000
_cell.length_b   1.000
_cell.length_c   1.000
_cell.angle_alpha   90.00
_cell.angle_beta   90.00
_cell.angle_gamma   90.00
#
_symmetry.space_group_name_H-M   'P 1'
#
loop_
_entity.id
_entity.type
_entity.pdbx_description
1 polymer ?
#
loop_
_entity_poly.entity_id
_entity_poly.type
_entity_poly.pdbx_seq_one_letter_code
_entity_poly.pdbx_strand_id
1 'polypeptide(L)' 'FCPNIDLDKLWTLVSEQTQVNAAKNKTGAVLITDVVQSRINKVLGKGKLPKQPVIMKAKFFSRRAEKIKHVDGACVLVA' A
#
# COMPACT_ATOMS: atom_id res chain seq x y z
N PHE A 1 -5.72 -20.09 6.96
CA PHE A 1 -5.80 -19.41 5.64
C PHE A 1 -5.20 -18.02 5.78
N CYS A 2 -4.18 -17.65 4.98
CA CYS A 2 -3.59 -16.30 5.03
C CYS A 2 -4.11 -15.47 3.84
N PRO A 3 -5.12 -14.62 4.04
CA PRO A 3 -5.57 -13.70 2.99
C PRO A 3 -4.43 -12.77 2.58
N ASN A 4 -4.25 -12.63 1.27
CA ASN A 4 -3.17 -11.89 0.65
C ASN A 4 -3.69 -10.88 -0.38
N ILE A 5 -2.91 -9.82 -0.61
CA ILE A 5 -3.20 -8.81 -1.62
C ILE A 5 -1.96 -8.47 -2.43
N ASP A 6 -2.16 -8.28 -3.73
CA ASP A 6 -1.15 -7.77 -4.66
C ASP A 6 -1.18 -6.24 -4.71
N LEU A 7 -0.06 -5.62 -5.03
CA LEU A 7 0.01 -4.15 -5.12
C LEU A 7 -0.79 -3.57 -6.29
N ASP A 8 -1.07 -4.33 -7.36
CA ASP A 8 -2.04 -3.93 -8.40
C ASP A 8 -3.46 -3.79 -7.84
N LYS A 9 -3.85 -4.70 -6.94
CA LYS A 9 -5.18 -4.74 -6.33
C LYS A 9 -5.30 -3.82 -5.13
N LEU A 10 -4.22 -3.17 -4.72
CA LEU A 10 -4.23 -2.23 -3.61
C LEU A 10 -5.25 -1.10 -3.84
N TRP A 11 -5.32 -0.59 -5.08
CA TRP A 11 -6.20 0.52 -5.43
C TRP A 11 -7.69 0.16 -5.34
N THR A 12 -8.06 -1.12 -5.29
CA THR A 12 -9.47 -1.50 -5.05
C THR A 12 -9.87 -1.34 -3.59
N LEU A 13 -8.91 -1.25 -2.66
CA LEU A 13 -9.19 -0.99 -1.24
C LEU A 13 -9.21 0.51 -0.91
N VAL A 14 -8.66 1.34 -1.80
CA VAL A 14 -8.51 2.77 -1.57
C VAL A 14 -9.60 3.50 -2.34
N SER A 15 -10.35 4.35 -1.66
CA SER A 15 -11.35 5.20 -2.33
C SER A 15 -10.70 6.14 -3.33
N GLU A 16 -11.31 6.29 -4.51
CA GLU A 16 -10.82 7.16 -5.59
C GLU A 16 -10.58 8.60 -5.11
N GLN A 17 -11.40 9.10 -4.18
CA GLN A 17 -11.20 10.42 -3.57
C GLN A 17 -9.84 10.55 -2.87
N THR A 18 -9.44 9.55 -2.08
CA THR A 18 -8.17 9.55 -1.36
C THR A 18 -6.98 9.46 -2.33
N GLN A 19 -7.14 8.68 -3.41
CA GLN A 19 -6.14 8.59 -4.47
C GLN A 19 -5.97 9.92 -5.22
N VAL A 20 -7.09 10.56 -5.60
CA VAL A 20 -7.09 11.85 -6.31
C VAL A 20 -6.54 12.96 -5.42
N ASN A 21 -6.86 12.95 -4.13
CA ASN A 21 -6.34 13.93 -3.17
C ASN A 21 -4.83 13.77 -2.94
N ALA A 22 -4.32 12.54 -2.85
CA ALA A 22 -2.89 12.28 -2.81
C ALA A 22 -2.19 12.65 -4.14
N ALA A 23 -2.87 12.50 -5.27
CA ALA A 23 -2.34 12.90 -6.57
C ALA A 23 -2.28 14.41 -6.79
N LYS A 24 -3.28 15.14 -6.26
CA LYS A 24 -3.36 16.60 -6.36
C LYS A 24 -2.43 17.30 -5.39
N ASN A 25 -2.31 16.79 -4.16
CA ASN A 25 -1.42 17.35 -3.14
C ASN A 25 -0.03 16.74 -3.25
N LYS A 26 0.77 17.26 -4.19
CA LYS A 26 2.20 16.88 -4.37
C LYS A 26 3.08 17.14 -3.15
N THR A 27 2.59 17.89 -2.16
CA THR A 27 3.35 18.30 -0.97
C THR A 27 2.85 17.52 0.26
N GLY A 28 3.40 16.33 0.48
CA GLY A 28 3.32 15.63 1.78
C GLY A 28 2.05 14.82 2.06
N ALA A 29 1.09 14.74 1.14
CA ALA A 29 -0.08 13.87 1.32
C ALA A 29 0.32 12.41 1.08
N VAL A 30 0.60 11.70 2.16
CA VAL A 30 0.95 10.28 2.13
C VAL A 30 -0.30 9.43 2.28
N LEU A 31 -0.52 8.51 1.34
CA LEU A 31 -1.63 7.57 1.43
C LEU A 31 -1.28 6.49 2.47
N ILE A 32 -2.03 6.45 3.56
CA ILE A 32 -1.91 5.38 4.56
C ILE A 32 -2.99 4.34 4.27
N THR A 33 -2.58 3.11 3.95
CA THR A 33 -3.51 1.99 3.74
C THR A 33 -3.24 0.91 4.78
N ASP A 34 -4.28 0.59 5.54
CA ASP A 34 -4.26 -0.50 6.50
C ASP A 34 -4.99 -1.71 5.93
N VAL A 35 -4.23 -2.72 5.51
CA VAL A 35 -4.81 -3.94 4.95
C VAL A 35 -5.28 -4.92 6.02
N VAL A 36 -4.87 -4.72 7.28
CA VAL A 36 -5.30 -5.57 8.40
C VAL A 36 -6.79 -5.36 8.66
N GLN A 37 -7.28 -4.11 8.53
CA GLN A 37 -8.71 -3.79 8.63
C GLN A 37 -9.54 -4.50 7.55
N SER A 38 -8.98 -4.66 6.36
CA SER A 38 -9.59 -5.41 5.25
C SER A 38 -9.45 -6.93 5.40
N ARG A 39 -9.08 -7.43 6.59
CA ARG A 39 -8.79 -8.84 6.89
C ARG A 39 -7.72 -9.43 5.97
N ILE A 40 -6.73 -8.65 5.56
CA ILE A 40 -5.60 -9.11 4.75
C ILE A 40 -4.33 -9.06 5.58
N ASN A 41 -3.60 -10.17 5.60
CA ASN A 41 -2.42 -10.31 6.45
C ASN A 41 -1.11 -10.20 5.66
N LYS A 42 -1.12 -10.50 4.36
CA LYS A 42 0.10 -10.60 3.54
C LYS A 42 0.05 -9.74 2.29
N VAL A 43 1.07 -8.90 2.08
CA VAL A 43 1.23 -8.08 0.88
C VAL A 43 2.25 -8.68 -0.07
N LEU A 44 1.83 -8.86 -1.32
CA LEU A 44 2.62 -9.43 -2.41
C LEU A 44 3.09 -8.36 -3.39
N GLY A 45 4.34 -8.51 -3.84
CA GLY A 45 5.01 -7.57 -4.71
C GLY A 45 4.61 -7.61 -6.18
N LYS A 46 3.41 -8.07 -6.56
CA LYS A 46 2.98 -8.11 -7.96
C LYS A 46 2.47 -6.74 -8.42
N GLY A 47 2.71 -6.36 -9.67
CA GLY A 47 2.28 -5.08 -10.24
C GLY A 47 3.30 -3.94 -10.21
N LYS A 48 2.86 -2.71 -10.50
CA LYS A 48 3.68 -1.50 -10.36
C LYS A 48 2.94 -0.49 -9.49
N LEU A 49 3.66 0.18 -8.60
CA LEU A 49 3.11 1.35 -7.91
C LEU A 49 3.38 2.61 -8.73
N PRO A 50 2.47 3.59 -8.68
CA PRO A 50 2.75 4.93 -9.16
C PRO A 50 3.84 5.59 -8.30
N LYS A 51 4.44 6.66 -8.80
CA LYS A 51 5.53 7.42 -8.17
C LYS A 51 5.06 8.32 -7.00
N GLN A 52 4.03 7.86 -6.29
CA GLN A 52 3.43 8.55 -5.15
C GLN A 52 3.84 7.87 -3.85
N PRO A 53 4.08 8.63 -2.77
CA PRO A 53 4.44 8.07 -1.47
C PRO A 53 3.24 7.36 -0.84
N VAL A 54 3.44 6.09 -0.49
CA VAL A 54 2.39 5.24 0.10
C VAL A 54 2.93 4.52 1.34
N ILE A 55 2.19 4.58 2.44
CA ILE A 55 2.47 3.83 3.66
C ILE A 55 1.53 2.63 3.74
N MET A 56 2.10 1.43 3.80
CA MET A 56 1.37 0.18 3.92
C MET A 56 1.50 -0.42 5.30
N LYS A 57 0.37 -0.69 5.97
CA LYS A 57 0.32 -1.41 7.25
C LYS A 57 -0.16 -2.84 7.02
N ALA A 58 0.67 -3.84 7.32
CA ALA A 58 0.33 -5.26 7.18
C ALA A 58 1.09 -6.14 8.18
N LYS A 59 0.62 -7.38 8.40
CA LYS A 59 1.33 -8.36 9.25
C LYS A 59 2.56 -8.94 8.55
N PHE A 60 2.48 -9.19 7.24
CA PHE A 60 3.54 -9.81 6.47
C PHE A 60 3.77 -9.10 5.14
N PHE A 61 5.03 -8.86 4.81
CA PHE A 61 5.45 -8.36 3.49
C PHE A 61 6.32 -9.39 2.79
N SER A 62 6.12 -9.55 1.48
CA SER A 62 7.06 -10.27 0.63
C SER A 62 8.27 -9.38 0.30
N ARG A 63 9.44 -9.99 0.02
CA ARG A 63 10.63 -9.25 -0.46
C ARG A 63 10.34 -8.36 -1.66
N ARG A 64 9.51 -8.85 -2.59
CA ARG A 64 9.09 -8.08 -3.78
C ARG A 64 8.15 -6.91 -3.43
N ALA A 65 7.44 -6.98 -2.30
CA ALA A 65 6.58 -5.88 -1.85
C ALA A 65 7.39 -4.71 -1.27
N GLU A 66 8.65 -4.92 -0.88
CA GLU A 66 9.53 -3.84 -0.41
C GLU A 66 9.86 -2.79 -1.48
N LYS A 67 9.47 -3.02 -2.75
CA LYS A 67 9.48 -1.97 -3.79
C LYS A 67 8.64 -0.75 -3.44
N ILE A 68 7.76 -0.82 -2.42
CA ILE A 68 7.08 0.36 -1.86
C ILE A 68 8.10 1.39 -1.35
N LYS A 69 9.24 0.94 -0.80
CA LYS A 69 10.33 1.83 -0.36
C LYS A 69 10.98 2.58 -1.51
N HIS A 70 10.92 2.07 -2.75
CA HIS A 70 11.47 2.74 -3.93
C HIS A 70 10.61 3.90 -4.44
N VAL A 71 9.33 3.98 -4.03
CA VAL A 71 8.40 5.05 -4.42
C VAL A 71 8.21 6.05 -3.28
N ASP A 72 9.23 6.23 -2.43
CA ASP A 72 9.18 7.07 -1.23
C ASP A 72 8.05 6.67 -0.26
N GLY A 73 7.69 5.39 -0.25
CA GLY A 73 6.73 4.79 0.65
C GLY A 73 7.36 4.11 1.86
N ALA A 74 6.53 3.71 2.82
CA ALA A 74 6.98 2.95 3.99
C ALA A 74 6.17 1.67 4.19
N CYS A 75 6.84 0.59 4.62
CA CYS A 75 6.19 -0.64 5.06
C CYS A 75 6.18 -0.66 6.59
N VAL A 76 4.99 -0.71 7.18
CA VAL A 76 4.77 -0.79 8.62
C VAL A 76 4.25 -2.17 8.96
N LEU A 77 5.00 -2.88 9.80
CA LEU A 77 4.58 -4.17 10.33
C LEU A 77 3.62 -3.95 11.50
N VAL A 78 2.45 -4.57 11.41
CA VAL A 78 1.43 -4.59 12.49
C VAL A 78 1.39 -6.00 13.06
N ALA A 79 1.33 -6.12 14.40
CA ALA A 79 1.31 -7.41 15.09
C ALA A 79 -0.05 -8.14 15.00
#